data_AF-A0A4P6GW38-F1
#
_entry.id   AF-A0A4P6GW38-F1
#
_cell.length_a   1.000
_cell.length_b   1.000
_cell.length_c   1.000
_cell.angle_alpha   90.00
_cell.angle_beta   90.00
_cell.angle_gamma   90.00
#
_symmetry.space_group_name_H-M   'P 1'
#
loop_
_entity.id
_entity.type
_entity.pdbx_description
1 polymer ?
#
loop_
_entity_poly.entity_id
_entity_poly.type
_entity_poly.pdbx_seq_one_letter_code
_entity_poly.pdbx_strand_id
1 'polypeptide(L)'
;MRLLLLPFPGARALATACTVLAAAAPLPAAAQSMALDPQAMARFDLGYAKCEARLPAMRGHRDDAYLSLRRLQLDDARRRQLAAARRSAAYQGELRRVKTAEAQGVAPAASSPLEHQCQALWAETQRVMHQPRR
;
A
#
# COMPACT_ATOMS: atom_id res chain seq x y z
N MET A 1 4.72 -76.61 -12.60
CA MET A 1 3.34 -76.87 -13.08
C MET A 1 2.39 -76.52 -11.95
N ARG A 2 1.60 -75.45 -12.10
CA ARG A 2 0.15 -75.51 -12.37
C ARG A 2 -0.56 -76.21 -11.19
N LEU A 3 -1.45 -75.58 -10.43
CA LEU A 3 -2.58 -74.77 -10.89
C LEU A 3 -3.45 -74.40 -9.66
N LEU A 4 -4.08 -73.22 -9.72
CA LEU A 4 -5.46 -72.97 -9.29
C LEU A 4 -5.75 -72.90 -7.76
N LEU A 5 -6.77 -72.20 -7.24
CA LEU A 5 -8.05 -71.70 -7.76
C LEU A 5 -8.47 -70.48 -6.89
N LEU A 6 -8.82 -69.36 -7.53
CA LEU A 6 -9.96 -68.51 -7.12
C LEU A 6 -11.26 -69.34 -7.31
N PRO A 7 -12.51 -68.89 -7.05
CA PRO A 7 -13.09 -67.73 -6.34
C PRO A 7 -14.30 -68.15 -5.44
N PHE A 8 -15.01 -67.19 -4.84
CA PHE A 8 -16.48 -66.96 -4.95
C PHE A 8 -17.02 -66.15 -3.74
N PRO A 9 -18.17 -65.45 -3.89
CA PRO A 9 -18.28 -64.05 -3.51
C PRO A 9 -19.44 -63.83 -2.52
N GLY A 10 -19.59 -62.58 -2.09
CA GLY A 10 -20.90 -62.06 -1.74
C GLY A 10 -21.23 -62.05 -0.25
N ALA A 11 -21.06 -60.87 0.34
CA ALA A 11 -22.14 -60.27 1.13
C ALA A 11 -21.90 -58.77 1.20
N ARG A 12 -22.91 -58.02 0.72
CA ARG A 12 -22.99 -56.57 0.72
C ARG A 12 -23.06 -56.07 2.15
N ALA A 13 -22.26 -55.08 2.52
CA ALA A 13 -22.55 -54.21 3.64
C ALA A 13 -21.99 -52.81 3.38
N LEU A 14 -22.91 -51.97 2.92
CA LEU A 14 -23.12 -50.57 3.33
C LEU A 14 -21.95 -49.59 3.20
N ALA A 15 -22.10 -48.80 2.14
CA ALA A 15 -21.57 -47.46 1.94
C ALA A 15 -21.37 -46.68 3.25
N THR A 16 -20.14 -46.22 3.47
CA THR A 16 -19.87 -45.05 4.30
C THR A 16 -19.16 -44.04 3.40
N ALA A 17 -19.90 -43.04 2.95
CA ALA A 17 -19.38 -41.94 2.14
C ALA A 17 -18.41 -41.11 3.00
N CYS A 18 -17.13 -41.09 2.61
CA CYS A 18 -16.15 -40.15 3.16
C CYS A 18 -16.49 -38.74 2.69
N THR A 19 -17.34 -38.04 3.43
CA THR A 19 -17.44 -36.58 3.37
C THR A 19 -16.19 -35.98 3.98
N VAL A 20 -15.22 -35.60 3.13
CA VAL A 20 -14.11 -34.73 3.52
C VAL A 20 -14.67 -33.31 3.62
N LEU A 21 -15.20 -32.95 4.78
CA LEU A 21 -15.42 -31.54 5.13
C LEU A 21 -14.04 -30.91 5.34
N ALA A 22 -13.55 -30.20 4.32
CA ALA A 22 -12.42 -29.30 4.47
C ALA A 22 -12.84 -28.20 5.45
N ALA A 23 -12.36 -28.28 6.68
CA ALA A 23 -12.44 -27.20 7.64
C ALA A 23 -11.67 -26.00 7.07
N ALA A 24 -12.40 -25.06 6.48
CA ALA A 24 -11.89 -23.74 6.14
C ALA A 24 -11.62 -23.02 7.47
N ALA A 25 -10.41 -23.20 8.00
CA ALA A 25 -9.91 -22.34 9.06
C ALA A 25 -9.96 -20.90 8.55
N PRO A 26 -10.54 -19.94 9.30
CA PRO A 26 -10.44 -18.55 8.92
C PRO A 26 -8.96 -18.19 8.97
N LEU A 27 -8.37 -17.96 7.79
CA LEU A 27 -7.09 -17.29 7.68
C LEU A 27 -7.20 -16.01 8.52
N PRO A 28 -6.32 -15.78 9.52
CA PRO A 28 -6.27 -14.47 10.15
C PRO A 28 -6.08 -13.50 9.00
N ALA A 29 -7.03 -12.57 8.85
CA ALA A 29 -6.95 -11.52 7.85
C ALA A 29 -5.58 -10.88 8.05
N ALA A 30 -4.63 -11.22 7.17
CA ALA A 30 -3.36 -10.55 7.11
C ALA A 30 -3.77 -9.10 6.92
N ALA A 31 -3.59 -8.30 7.97
CA ALA A 31 -3.70 -6.87 7.87
C ALA A 31 -2.88 -6.54 6.64
N GLN A 32 -3.56 -6.12 5.56
CA GLN A 32 -2.91 -5.63 4.36
C GLN A 32 -2.26 -4.34 4.81
N SER A 33 -1.10 -4.49 5.47
CA SER A 33 -0.16 -3.43 5.66
C SER A 33 0.14 -3.00 4.24
N MET A 34 -0.43 -1.86 3.86
CA MET A 34 0.12 -1.10 2.76
C MET A 34 1.62 -1.11 3.00
N ALA A 35 2.37 -1.73 2.10
CA ALA A 35 3.80 -1.55 2.08
C ALA A 35 4.01 -0.07 1.69
N LEU A 36 4.06 0.79 2.71
CA LEU A 36 4.44 2.18 2.57
C LEU A 36 5.91 2.17 2.15
N ASP A 37 6.16 2.36 0.86
CA ASP A 37 7.51 2.44 0.31
C ASP A 37 8.22 3.69 0.88
N PRO A 38 9.25 3.51 1.72
CA PRO A 38 9.95 4.63 2.35
C PRO A 38 10.60 5.56 1.32
N GLN A 39 11.04 5.02 0.16
CA GLN A 39 11.68 5.82 -0.87
C GLN A 39 10.66 6.73 -1.58
N ALA A 40 9.53 6.19 -2.04
CA ALA A 40 8.46 7.00 -2.63
C ALA A 40 7.92 8.04 -1.65
N MET A 41 7.79 7.71 -0.36
CA MET A 41 7.40 8.67 0.68
C MET A 41 8.40 9.82 0.80
N ALA A 42 9.71 9.52 0.86
CA ALA A 42 10.75 10.53 0.97
C ALA A 42 10.77 11.49 -0.23
N ARG A 43 10.65 10.95 -1.46
CA ARG A 43 10.56 11.76 -2.69
C ARG A 43 9.33 12.66 -2.69
N PHE A 44 8.17 12.09 -2.32
CA PHE A 44 6.94 12.85 -2.22
C PHE A 44 7.06 13.98 -1.19
N ASP A 45 7.51 13.68 0.03
CA ASP A 45 7.57 14.67 1.11
C ASP A 45 8.54 15.82 0.77
N LEU A 46 9.65 15.53 0.09
CA LEU A 46 10.58 16.55 -0.39
C LEU A 46 9.97 17.42 -1.49
N GLY A 47 9.26 16.81 -2.45
CA GLY A 47 8.52 17.55 -3.48
C GLY A 47 7.39 18.39 -2.89
N TYR A 48 6.66 17.85 -1.91
CA TYR A 48 5.58 18.53 -1.23
C TYR A 48 6.06 19.79 -0.51
N ALA A 49 7.21 19.72 0.18
CA ALA A 49 7.80 20.88 0.85
C ALA A 49 8.10 22.04 -0.14
N LYS A 50 8.50 21.72 -1.38
CA LYS A 50 8.68 22.74 -2.44
C LYS A 50 7.35 23.36 -2.86
N CYS A 51 6.29 22.55 -2.91
CA CYS A 51 4.96 23.05 -3.20
C CYS A 51 4.41 23.90 -2.05
N GLU A 52 4.61 23.53 -0.77
CA GLU A 52 4.22 24.34 0.39
C GLU A 52 4.91 25.70 0.41
N ALA A 53 6.17 25.78 -0.04
CA ALA A 53 6.91 27.04 -0.15
C ALA A 53 6.30 28.00 -1.19
N ARG A 54 5.64 27.47 -2.23
CA ARG A 54 4.99 28.23 -3.31
C ARG A 54 3.51 28.49 -3.08
N LEU A 55 2.82 27.52 -2.48
CA LEU A 55 1.38 27.52 -2.22
C LEU A 55 1.15 27.30 -0.71
N PRO A 56 1.18 28.36 0.12
CA PRO A 56 1.02 28.23 1.56
C PRO A 56 -0.29 27.58 2.00
N ALA A 57 -1.33 27.62 1.17
CA ALA A 57 -2.60 26.96 1.40
C ALA A 57 -2.49 25.42 1.52
N MET A 58 -1.40 24.83 1.00
CA MET A 58 -1.13 23.40 1.12
C MET A 58 -0.66 22.98 2.52
N ARG A 59 -0.26 23.92 3.37
CA ARG A 59 0.33 23.60 4.68
C ARG A 59 -0.58 22.74 5.53
N GLY A 60 -0.02 21.66 6.07
CA GLY A 60 -0.76 20.72 6.92
C GLY A 60 -1.59 19.68 6.16
N HIS A 61 -1.62 19.72 4.82
CA HIS A 61 -2.39 18.78 3.99
C HIS A 61 -1.53 17.72 3.30
N ARG A 62 -0.27 17.56 3.72
CA ARG A 62 0.68 16.60 3.14
C ARG A 62 0.16 15.17 3.15
N ASP A 63 -0.46 14.78 4.25
CA ASP A 63 -0.93 13.40 4.43
C ASP A 63 -2.16 13.13 3.58
N ASP A 64 -3.10 14.08 3.50
CA ASP A 64 -4.26 14.05 2.60
C ASP A 64 -3.80 13.94 1.15
N ALA A 65 -2.82 14.76 0.75
CA ALA A 65 -2.25 14.75 -0.58
C ALA A 65 -1.54 13.42 -0.91
N TYR A 66 -0.77 12.86 0.03
CA TYR A 66 -0.11 11.57 -0.18
C TYR A 66 -1.14 10.44 -0.34
N LEU A 67 -2.12 10.38 0.56
CA LEU A 67 -3.17 9.35 0.52
C LEU A 67 -4.01 9.46 -0.76
N SER A 68 -4.37 10.69 -1.15
CA SER A 68 -5.07 10.99 -2.40
C SER A 68 -4.30 10.49 -3.62
N LEU A 69 -3.03 10.89 -3.74
CA LEU A 69 -2.18 10.53 -4.87
C LEU A 69 -2.03 9.00 -5.00
N ARG A 70 -1.97 8.31 -3.86
CA ARG A 70 -1.86 6.85 -3.78
C ARG A 70 -3.21 6.13 -3.84
N ARG A 71 -4.31 6.87 -4.00
CA ARG A 71 -5.70 6.35 -4.06
C ARG A 71 -6.06 5.51 -2.83
N LEU A 72 -5.61 5.96 -1.67
CA LEU A 72 -5.82 5.32 -0.37
C LEU A 72 -6.97 5.99 0.37
N GLN A 73 -7.52 5.30 1.37
CA GLN A 73 -8.56 5.87 2.22
C GLN A 73 -8.01 7.03 3.06
N LEU A 74 -8.79 8.12 3.15
CA LEU A 74 -8.48 9.31 3.94
C LEU A 74 -9.03 9.17 5.36
N ASP A 75 -8.51 8.21 6.10
CA ASP A 75 -8.90 7.93 7.49
C ASP A 75 -7.76 8.21 8.48
N ASP A 76 -8.09 8.28 9.76
CA ASP A 76 -7.13 8.56 10.82
C ASP A 76 -6.14 7.41 11.05
N ALA A 77 -6.52 6.17 10.77
CA ALA A 77 -5.62 5.02 10.91
C ALA A 77 -4.47 5.10 9.90
N ARG A 78 -4.77 5.45 8.64
CA ARG A 78 -3.77 5.67 7.58
C ARG A 78 -2.87 6.85 7.88
N ARG A 79 -3.42 7.95 8.41
CA ARG A 79 -2.60 9.09 8.88
C ARG A 79 -1.62 8.68 9.98
N ARG A 80 -2.09 7.89 10.96
CA ARG A 80 -1.22 7.34 12.02
C ARG A 80 -0.14 6.42 11.45
N GLN A 81 -0.47 5.58 10.46
CA GLN A 81 0.50 4.73 9.78
C GLN A 81 1.56 5.54 9.03
N LEU A 82 1.17 6.60 8.31
CA LEU A 82 2.12 7.51 7.66
C LEU A 82 3.03 8.20 8.67
N ALA A 83 2.47 8.71 9.78
CA ALA A 83 3.25 9.33 10.83
C ALA A 83 4.26 8.34 11.46
N ALA A 84 3.86 7.09 11.68
CA ALA A 84 4.76 6.04 12.16
C ALA A 84 5.85 5.70 11.14
N ALA A 85 5.50 5.54 9.86
CA ALA A 85 6.45 5.27 8.79
C ALA A 85 7.51 6.38 8.66
N ARG A 86 7.12 7.65 8.81
CA ARG A 86 8.06 8.78 8.80
C ARG A 86 9.02 8.83 9.99
N ARG A 87 8.69 8.18 11.10
CA ARG A 87 9.61 8.02 12.23
C ARG A 87 10.58 6.84 12.07
N SER A 88 10.36 5.97 11.09
CA SER A 88 11.19 4.78 10.88
C SER A 88 12.59 5.14 10.37
N ALA A 89 13.59 4.32 10.74
CA ALA A 89 14.96 4.46 10.24
C ALA A 89 15.04 4.30 8.71
N ALA A 90 14.21 3.43 8.14
CA ALA A 90 14.13 3.20 6.69
C ALA A 90 13.75 4.49 5.95
N TYR A 91 12.68 5.16 6.39
CA TYR A 91 12.28 6.44 5.81
C TYR A 91 13.35 7.52 6.01
N GLN A 92 13.92 7.63 7.21
CA GLN A 92 14.94 8.66 7.49
C GLN A 92 16.20 8.45 6.64
N GLY A 93 16.58 7.20 6.38
CA GLY A 93 17.65 6.84 5.45
C GLY A 93 17.35 7.29 4.02
N GLU A 94 16.17 6.99 3.51
CA GLU A 94 15.75 7.40 2.17
C GLU A 94 15.60 8.93 2.04
N LEU A 95 15.07 9.61 3.06
CA LEU A 95 14.96 11.08 3.05
C LEU A 95 16.33 11.75 2.93
N ARG A 96 17.35 11.24 3.64
CA ARG A 96 18.74 11.73 3.49
C ARG A 96 19.25 11.48 2.07
N ARG A 97 19.07 10.26 1.54
CA ARG A 97 19.53 9.89 0.18
C ARG A 97 18.90 10.78 -0.88
N VAL A 98 17.59 11.00 -0.82
CA VAL A 98 16.88 11.85 -1.80
C VAL A 98 17.36 13.29 -1.71
N LYS A 99 17.54 13.85 -0.49
CA LYS A 99 18.10 15.20 -0.31
C LYS A 99 19.51 15.34 -0.88
N THR A 100 20.38 14.36 -0.63
CA THR A 100 21.74 14.33 -1.19
C THR A 100 21.72 14.25 -2.72
N ALA A 101 20.89 13.36 -3.28
CA ALA A 101 20.76 13.22 -4.73
C ALA A 101 20.24 14.50 -5.40
N GLU A 102 19.29 15.20 -4.76
CA GLU A 102 18.81 16.50 -5.25
C GLU A 102 19.92 17.56 -5.21
N ALA A 103 20.66 17.65 -4.10
CA ALA A 103 21.78 18.60 -3.98
C ALA A 103 22.88 18.35 -5.02
N GLN A 104 23.03 17.10 -5.46
CA GLN A 104 23.97 16.70 -6.51
C GLN A 104 23.41 16.87 -7.93
N GLY A 105 22.16 17.32 -8.10
CA GLY A 105 21.54 17.47 -9.41
C GLY A 105 21.18 16.15 -10.10
N VAL A 106 21.16 15.03 -9.36
CA VAL A 106 20.87 13.67 -9.88
C VAL A 106 19.35 13.39 -9.90
N ALA A 107 18.53 14.38 -9.57
CA ALA A 107 17.08 14.26 -9.61
C ALA A 107 16.58 14.17 -11.07
N PRO A 108 15.60 13.29 -11.37
CA PRO A 108 15.02 13.20 -12.71
C PRO A 108 14.40 14.54 -13.10
N ALA A 109 14.61 14.94 -14.36
CA ALA A 109 14.01 16.14 -14.91
C ALA A 109 12.48 16.02 -14.90
N ALA A 110 11.80 17.01 -14.32
CA ALA A 110 10.35 17.06 -14.38
C ALA A 110 9.87 17.36 -15.81
N SER A 111 8.88 16.62 -16.28
CA SER A 111 8.29 16.81 -17.62
C SER A 111 7.41 18.06 -17.73
N SER A 112 7.13 18.75 -16.62
CA SER A 112 6.34 19.98 -16.56
C SER A 112 6.91 20.97 -15.55
N PRO A 113 6.63 22.28 -15.69
CA PRO A 113 7.05 23.27 -14.70
C PRO A 113 6.57 22.89 -13.30
N LEU A 114 7.41 23.10 -12.29
CA LEU A 114 7.11 22.77 -10.89
C LEU A 114 5.80 23.42 -10.41
N GLU A 115 5.50 24.62 -10.87
CA GLU A 115 4.27 25.33 -10.51
C GLU A 115 3.00 24.59 -10.97
N HIS A 116 2.97 24.11 -12.22
CA HIS A 116 1.85 23.32 -12.72
C HIS A 116 1.68 22.00 -11.93
N GLN A 117 2.78 21.36 -11.55
CA GLN A 117 2.73 20.15 -10.71
C GLN A 117 2.12 20.44 -9.34
N CYS A 118 2.53 21.55 -8.70
CA CYS A 118 2.00 21.93 -7.40
C CYS A 118 0.51 22.31 -7.46
N GLN A 119 0.09 23.03 -8.51
CA GLN A 119 -1.32 23.36 -8.72
C GLN A 119 -2.17 22.11 -8.95
N ALA A 120 -1.71 21.18 -9.79
CA ALA A 120 -2.42 19.92 -10.04
C ALA A 120 -2.54 19.07 -8.77
N LEU A 121 -1.45 18.95 -8.00
CA LEU A 121 -1.47 18.24 -6.72
C LEU A 121 -2.42 18.88 -5.73
N TRP A 122 -2.44 20.21 -5.66
CA TRP A 122 -3.33 20.93 -4.75
C TRP A 122 -4.80 20.77 -5.13
N ALA A 123 -5.14 20.91 -6.42
CA ALA A 123 -6.50 20.71 -6.91
C ALA A 123 -7.02 19.31 -6.57
N GLU A 124 -6.19 18.28 -6.74
CA GLU A 124 -6.54 16.90 -6.39
C GLU A 124 -6.71 16.73 -4.87
N THR A 125 -5.83 17.35 -4.07
CA THR A 125 -5.95 17.35 -2.60
C THR A 125 -7.26 18.01 -2.15
N GLN A 126 -7.63 19.16 -2.73
CA GLN A 126 -8.89 19.84 -2.43
C GLN A 126 -10.09 18.97 -2.79
N ARG A 127 -10.07 18.34 -3.97
CA ARG A 127 -11.13 17.44 -4.41
C ARG A 127 -11.44 16.35 -3.40
N VAL A 128 -10.41 15.72 -2.82
CA VAL A 128 -10.61 14.65 -1.82
C VAL A 128 -10.94 15.18 -0.42
N MET A 129 -10.46 16.36 -0.03
CA MET A 129 -10.81 16.96 1.27
C MET A 129 -12.28 17.37 1.35
N HIS A 130 -12.88 17.74 0.22
CA HIS A 130 -14.30 18.04 0.13
C HIS A 130 -15.19 16.80 0.05
N GLN A 131 -14.62 15.59 -0.06
CA GLN A 131 -15.39 14.37 0.04
C GLN A 131 -15.65 14.03 1.51
N PRO A 132 -16.84 13.51 1.85
CA PRO A 132 -17.12 13.02 3.19
C PRO A 132 -16.09 11.97 3.58
N ARG A 133 -15.37 12.20 4.69
CA ARG A 133 -14.48 11.21 5.28
C ARG A 133 -15.36 10.04 5.75
N ARG A 134 -15.16 8.86 5.16
CA ARG A 134 -15.91 7.64 5.49
C ARG A 134 -15.37 6.99 6.76
#